data_AF-A0A2W4JTC5-F1
#
_entry.id   AF-A0A2W4JTC5-F1
#
_cell.length_a   1.000
_cell.length_b   1.000
_cell.length_c   1.000
_cell.angle_alpha   90.00
_cell.angle_beta   90.00
_cell.angle_gamma   90.00
#
_symmetry.space_group_name_H-M   'P 1'
#
loop_
_entity.id
_entity.type
_entity.pdbx_description
1 polymer ?
#
loop_
_entity_poly.entity_id
_entity_poly.type
_entity_poly.pdbx_seq_one_letter_code
_entity_poly.pdbx_strand_id
1 'polypeptide(L)'
;WLLNPLGVGLFALFAFYVLFDFERLEVFKMLLTSFFPLAILILAVLGSIVFGFATPTEAAAVGGFGGFALAAFYLLVGQEAERRRKVMKTWAPLWGLFFASVFWYAFMDSLPPAWLGVVSIAALGVWAVIAVMQLRLFGVVKESVYLTAKTSAMVCWLFVGSSIFSAAFALLGGQELVEQWVLGLDLTPIQFMLLSQVVIFLLGWPLEWTEIIIIFMPIFIPLLDHFNIDPLFFGLLVALNLQTAFLSPPVAMSAFYLKGVAPPHVTLNQIFLGMMPFMGIQIFAMFLLYMFPAIGLWLPKVLYG
;
A
#
# COMPACT_ATOMS: atom_id res chain seq x y z
N TRP A 1 -34.17 -6.38 -5.47
CA TRP A 1 -32.90 -5.76 -5.90
C TRP A 1 -31.72 -6.00 -4.97
N LEU A 2 -31.89 -6.25 -3.65
CA LEU A 2 -30.80 -6.68 -2.74
C LEU A 2 -30.68 -8.22 -2.53
N LEU A 3 -31.71 -8.99 -2.89
CA LEU A 3 -31.77 -10.44 -2.65
C LEU A 3 -30.82 -11.27 -3.55
N ASN A 4 -30.47 -10.78 -4.74
CA ASN A 4 -29.62 -11.49 -5.69
C ASN A 4 -28.12 -11.50 -5.28
N PRO A 5 -27.50 -10.36 -4.90
CA PRO A 5 -26.11 -10.37 -4.41
C PRO A 5 -25.95 -11.07 -3.05
N LEU A 6 -26.94 -11.01 -2.16
CA LEU A 6 -26.93 -11.75 -0.89
C LEU A 6 -27.04 -13.27 -1.11
N GLY A 7 -27.87 -13.71 -2.06
CA GLY A 7 -27.99 -15.13 -2.42
C GLY A 7 -26.71 -15.70 -3.04
N VAL A 8 -26.05 -14.93 -3.92
CA VAL A 8 -24.74 -15.30 -4.49
C VAL A 8 -23.66 -15.33 -3.41
N GLY A 9 -23.66 -14.34 -2.49
CA GLY A 9 -22.73 -14.31 -1.36
C GLY A 9 -22.90 -15.48 -0.40
N LEU A 10 -24.14 -15.85 -0.07
CA LEU A 10 -24.45 -17.01 0.79
C LEU A 10 -24.14 -18.34 0.11
N PHE A 11 -24.37 -18.46 -1.19
CA PHE A 11 -24.00 -19.64 -1.95
C PHE A 11 -22.47 -19.77 -2.09
N ALA A 12 -21.75 -18.66 -2.30
CA ALA A 12 -20.30 -18.64 -2.30
C ALA A 12 -19.72 -19.01 -0.93
N LEU A 13 -20.31 -18.52 0.17
CA LEU A 13 -19.97 -18.88 1.55
C LEU A 13 -20.27 -20.35 1.87
N PHE A 14 -21.39 -20.88 1.39
CA PHE A 14 -21.77 -22.27 1.58
C PHE A 14 -20.87 -23.21 0.77
N ALA A 15 -20.61 -22.88 -0.51
CA ALA A 15 -19.64 -23.59 -1.33
C ALA A 15 -18.23 -23.51 -0.73
N PHE A 16 -17.85 -22.35 -0.19
CA PHE A 16 -16.60 -22.15 0.55
C PHE A 16 -16.50 -23.06 1.78
N TYR A 17 -17.57 -23.21 2.57
CA TYR A 17 -17.60 -24.10 3.74
C TYR A 17 -17.63 -25.59 3.39
N VAL A 18 -18.24 -25.97 2.27
CA VAL A 18 -18.34 -27.37 1.83
C VAL A 18 -17.05 -27.83 1.12
N LEU A 19 -16.30 -26.92 0.49
CA LEU A 19 -15.06 -27.23 -0.23
C LEU A 19 -13.79 -27.22 0.65
N PHE A 20 -13.85 -26.66 1.86
CA PHE A 20 -12.68 -26.50 2.72
C PHE A 20 -12.57 -27.61 3.78
N ASP A 21 -11.52 -28.43 3.64
CA ASP A 21 -11.10 -29.42 4.63
C ASP A 21 -10.65 -28.75 5.95
N PHE A 22 -10.65 -29.48 7.07
CA PHE A 22 -10.42 -28.93 8.42
C PHE A 22 -9.07 -28.17 8.53
N GLU A 23 -8.03 -28.66 7.85
CA GLU A 23 -6.72 -28.01 7.76
C GLU A 23 -6.77 -26.64 7.07
N ARG A 24 -7.58 -26.49 6.01
CA ARG A 24 -7.69 -25.23 5.29
C ARG A 24 -8.48 -24.18 6.07
N LEU A 25 -9.37 -24.62 6.95
CA LEU A 25 -10.09 -23.77 7.90
C LEU A 25 -9.14 -23.17 8.95
N GLU A 26 -8.16 -23.95 9.41
CA GLU A 26 -7.12 -23.46 10.31
C GLU A 26 -6.17 -22.48 9.62
N VAL A 27 -5.76 -22.78 8.37
CA VAL A 27 -5.02 -21.84 7.51
C VAL A 27 -5.81 -20.55 7.28
N PHE A 28 -7.11 -20.65 7.00
CA PHE A 28 -7.97 -19.48 6.83
C PHE A 28 -8.06 -18.66 8.12
N LYS A 29 -8.16 -19.31 9.30
CA LYS A 29 -8.14 -18.62 10.59
C LYS A 29 -6.81 -17.92 10.85
N MET A 30 -5.67 -18.56 10.54
CA MET A 30 -4.35 -17.93 10.60
C MET A 30 -4.27 -16.72 9.66
N LEU A 31 -4.74 -16.87 8.42
CA LEU A 31 -4.80 -15.78 7.44
C LEU A 31 -5.65 -14.62 7.94
N LEU A 32 -6.86 -14.86 8.46
CA LEU A 32 -7.72 -13.82 9.02
C LEU A 32 -7.02 -13.11 10.19
N THR A 33 -6.39 -13.85 11.10
CA THR A 33 -5.73 -13.29 12.29
C THR A 33 -4.52 -12.43 11.92
N SER A 34 -3.82 -12.74 10.83
CA SER A 34 -2.71 -11.93 10.30
C SER A 34 -3.17 -10.78 9.38
N PHE A 35 -4.25 -11.00 8.62
CA PHE A 35 -4.74 -10.06 7.60
C PHE A 35 -5.54 -8.91 8.22
N PHE A 36 -6.47 -9.19 9.14
CA PHE A 36 -7.35 -8.15 9.69
C PHE A 36 -6.59 -7.00 10.38
N PRO A 37 -5.58 -7.24 11.22
CA PRO A 37 -4.84 -6.16 11.85
C PRO A 37 -4.15 -5.25 10.82
N LEU A 38 -3.59 -5.86 9.77
CA LEU A 38 -2.96 -5.13 8.67
C LEU A 38 -4.00 -4.38 7.83
N ALA A 39 -5.14 -4.99 7.52
CA ALA A 39 -6.23 -4.36 6.78
C ALA A 39 -6.81 -3.16 7.53
N ILE A 40 -7.00 -3.27 8.85
CA ILE A 40 -7.42 -2.14 9.70
C ILE A 40 -6.37 -1.02 9.63
N LEU A 41 -5.08 -1.35 9.68
CA LEU A 41 -4.03 -0.35 9.56
C LEU A 41 -4.05 0.34 8.20
N ILE A 42 -4.20 -0.41 7.10
CA ILE A 42 -4.31 0.13 5.75
C ILE A 42 -5.54 1.03 5.63
N LEU A 43 -6.70 0.60 6.12
CA LEU A 43 -7.93 1.39 6.10
C LEU A 43 -7.82 2.65 6.97
N ALA A 44 -7.12 2.60 8.10
CA ALA A 44 -6.88 3.76 8.94
C ALA A 44 -5.99 4.78 8.22
N VAL A 45 -4.90 4.34 7.59
CA VAL A 45 -3.98 5.20 6.84
C VAL A 45 -4.68 5.78 5.60
N LEU A 46 -5.26 4.94 4.74
CA LEU A 46 -5.95 5.39 3.53
C LEU A 46 -7.18 6.24 3.87
N GLY A 47 -7.95 5.85 4.87
CA GLY A 47 -9.10 6.62 5.35
C GLY A 47 -8.68 8.00 5.86
N SER A 48 -7.56 8.11 6.58
CA SER A 48 -7.06 9.41 7.04
C SER A 48 -6.70 10.37 5.90
N ILE A 49 -6.24 9.84 4.76
CA ILE A 49 -5.94 10.62 3.56
C ILE A 49 -7.23 10.98 2.83
N VAL A 50 -8.10 10.00 2.57
CA VAL A 50 -9.34 10.18 1.78
C VAL A 50 -10.31 11.14 2.45
N PHE A 51 -10.45 11.08 3.77
CA PHE A 51 -11.30 12.00 4.53
C PHE A 51 -10.62 13.33 4.88
N GLY A 52 -9.36 13.53 4.46
CA GLY A 52 -8.62 14.77 4.69
C GLY A 52 -8.23 15.02 6.14
N PHE A 53 -8.24 14.00 7.00
CA PHE A 53 -7.80 14.11 8.39
C PHE A 53 -6.28 14.27 8.51
N ALA A 54 -5.53 13.72 7.55
CA ALA A 54 -4.08 13.70 7.55
C ALA A 54 -3.53 13.91 6.14
N THR A 55 -2.47 14.70 6.03
CA THR A 55 -1.63 14.74 4.82
C THR A 55 -0.91 13.40 4.62
N PRO A 56 -0.40 13.07 3.41
CA PRO A 56 0.31 11.80 3.17
C PRO A 56 1.45 11.52 4.17
N THR A 57 2.17 12.57 4.59
CA THR A 57 3.26 12.46 5.58
C THR A 57 2.74 12.12 6.98
N GLU A 58 1.64 12.74 7.40
CA GLU A 58 0.99 12.45 8.69
C GLU A 58 0.35 11.05 8.69
N ALA A 59 -0.29 10.66 7.58
CA ALA A 59 -0.84 9.33 7.39
C ALA A 59 0.25 8.24 7.44
N ALA A 60 1.44 8.50 6.88
CA ALA A 60 2.59 7.60 7.00
C ALA A 60 3.04 7.45 8.47
N ALA A 61 3.00 8.51 9.27
CA ALA A 61 3.30 8.44 10.70
C ALA A 61 2.27 7.58 11.46
N VAL A 62 0.97 7.69 11.11
CA VAL A 62 -0.08 6.81 11.64
C VAL A 62 0.21 5.35 11.30
N GLY A 63 0.64 5.06 10.06
CA GLY A 63 1.04 3.72 9.63
C GLY A 63 2.22 3.17 10.43
N GLY A 64 3.28 3.97 10.61
CA GLY A 64 4.46 3.59 11.38
C GLY A 64 4.16 3.35 12.86
N PHE A 65 3.37 4.23 13.48
CA PHE A 65 2.92 4.06 14.87
C PHE A 65 1.99 2.85 15.03
N GLY A 66 1.07 2.65 14.10
CA GLY A 66 0.16 1.50 14.11
C GLY A 66 0.90 0.17 13.94
N GLY A 67 1.92 0.11 13.09
CA GLY A 67 2.81 -1.06 12.98
C GLY A 67 3.57 -1.34 14.29
N PHE A 68 4.11 -0.29 14.92
CA PHE A 68 4.74 -0.40 16.24
C PHE A 68 3.75 -0.90 17.31
N ALA A 69 2.52 -0.40 17.31
CA ALA A 69 1.50 -0.82 18.24
C ALA A 69 1.07 -2.27 18.02
N LEU A 70 0.86 -2.67 16.77
CA LEU A 70 0.57 -4.06 16.43
C LEU A 70 1.68 -5.00 16.90
N ALA A 71 2.95 -4.65 16.68
CA ALA A 71 4.09 -5.44 17.17
C ALA A 71 4.08 -5.54 18.70
N ALA A 72 3.81 -4.44 19.40
CA ALA A 72 3.74 -4.41 20.85
C ALA A 72 2.58 -5.27 21.40
N PHE A 73 1.38 -5.16 20.83
CA PHE A 73 0.22 -5.98 21.22
C PHE A 73 0.44 -7.46 20.86
N TYR A 74 1.02 -7.77 19.71
CA TYR A 74 1.31 -9.14 19.29
C TYR A 74 2.28 -9.84 20.26
N LEU A 75 3.37 -9.16 20.64
CA LEU A 75 4.31 -9.68 21.64
C LEU A 75 3.68 -9.78 23.05
N LEU A 76 2.77 -8.88 23.39
CA LEU A 76 2.05 -8.91 24.66
C LEU A 76 1.12 -10.12 24.78
N VAL A 77 0.45 -10.50 23.68
CA VAL A 77 -0.45 -11.66 23.63
C VAL A 77 0.32 -12.97 23.89
N GLY A 78 1.55 -13.07 23.38
CA GLY A 78 2.44 -14.22 23.58
C GLY A 78 3.03 -14.36 25.00
N GLN A 79 2.79 -13.41 25.91
CA GLN A 79 3.30 -13.47 27.28
C GLN A 79 2.34 -14.20 28.24
N GLU A 80 2.89 -14.65 29.37
CA GLU A 80 2.11 -15.25 30.46
C GLU A 80 0.95 -14.35 30.91
N ALA A 81 -0.19 -14.95 31.27
CA ALA A 81 -1.42 -14.23 31.59
C ALA A 81 -1.25 -13.22 32.73
N GLU A 82 -0.40 -13.52 33.71
CA GLU A 82 -0.11 -12.65 34.86
C GLU A 82 0.71 -11.42 34.44
N ARG A 83 1.78 -11.62 33.68
CA ARG A 83 2.59 -10.53 33.12
C ARG A 83 1.78 -9.68 32.15
N ARG A 84 0.96 -10.30 31.31
CA ARG A 84 0.01 -9.62 30.40
C ARG A 84 -0.95 -8.70 31.16
N ARG A 85 -1.56 -9.18 32.26
CA ARG A 85 -2.44 -8.37 33.11
C ARG A 85 -1.70 -7.18 33.72
N LYS A 86 -0.47 -7.39 34.22
CA LYS A 86 0.34 -6.33 34.83
C LYS A 86 0.69 -5.23 33.81
N VAL A 87 1.13 -5.64 32.61
CA VAL A 87 1.41 -4.71 31.51
C VAL A 87 0.15 -3.98 31.07
N MET A 88 -0.96 -4.68 30.88
CA MET A 88 -2.23 -4.07 30.44
C MET A 88 -2.77 -3.05 31.43
N LYS A 89 -2.62 -3.27 32.75
CA LYS A 89 -2.95 -2.25 33.77
C LYS A 89 -2.15 -0.96 33.61
N THR A 90 -0.92 -1.07 33.11
CA THR A 90 -0.05 0.09 32.84
C THR A 90 -0.46 0.80 31.54
N TRP A 91 -0.88 0.04 30.54
CA TRP A 91 -1.23 0.57 29.21
C TRP A 91 -2.65 1.17 29.15
N ALA A 92 -3.61 0.55 29.84
CA ALA A 92 -5.01 0.95 29.85
C ALA A 92 -5.25 2.45 30.15
N PRO A 93 -4.63 3.08 31.18
CA PRO A 93 -4.84 4.51 31.41
C PRO A 93 -4.26 5.39 30.29
N LEU A 94 -3.14 5.00 29.68
CA LEU A 94 -2.49 5.76 28.61
C LEU A 94 -3.32 5.72 27.31
N TRP A 95 -3.80 4.53 26.93
CA TRP A 95 -4.73 4.38 25.82
C TRP A 95 -6.09 5.00 26.12
N GLY A 96 -6.54 4.99 27.38
CA GLY A 96 -7.77 5.66 27.80
C GLY A 96 -7.75 7.16 27.55
N LEU A 97 -6.61 7.84 27.80
CA LEU A 97 -6.43 9.26 27.47
C LEU A 97 -6.49 9.51 25.96
N PHE A 98 -5.85 8.67 25.16
CA PHE A 98 -5.95 8.74 23.71
C PHE A 98 -7.39 8.56 23.22
N PHE A 99 -8.09 7.51 23.67
CA PHE A 99 -9.48 7.28 23.27
C PHE A 99 -10.43 8.38 23.77
N ALA A 100 -10.10 9.10 24.84
CA ALA A 100 -10.89 10.25 25.28
C ALA A 100 -10.85 11.40 24.26
N SER A 101 -9.69 11.69 23.64
CA SER A 101 -9.62 12.70 22.57
C SER A 101 -10.33 12.25 21.30
N VAL A 102 -10.18 10.97 20.92
CA VAL A 102 -10.89 10.39 19.77
C VAL A 102 -12.40 10.42 19.99
N PHE A 103 -12.87 10.05 21.18
CA PHE A 103 -14.28 10.11 21.55
C PHE A 103 -14.82 11.54 21.51
N TRP A 104 -14.06 12.51 22.00
CA TRP A 104 -14.46 13.93 21.90
C TRP A 104 -14.68 14.33 20.45
N TYR A 105 -13.71 14.07 19.59
CA TYR A 105 -13.80 14.41 18.17
C TYR A 105 -14.99 13.73 17.48
N ALA A 106 -15.20 12.44 17.77
CA ALA A 106 -16.24 11.64 17.12
C ALA A 106 -17.68 11.96 17.55
N PHE A 107 -17.89 12.49 18.76
CA PHE A 107 -19.25 12.73 19.30
C PHE A 107 -19.61 14.21 19.44
N MET A 108 -18.62 15.10 19.49
CA MET A 108 -18.86 16.54 19.70
C MET A 108 -18.73 17.36 18.42
N ASP A 109 -18.49 16.72 17.26
CA ASP A 109 -18.27 17.32 15.93
C ASP A 109 -17.37 18.59 15.97
N SER A 110 -16.44 18.61 16.92
CA SER A 110 -15.58 19.74 17.25
C SER A 110 -14.19 19.23 17.64
N LEU A 111 -13.19 20.06 17.35
CA LEU A 111 -11.82 19.75 17.74
C LEU A 111 -11.74 19.60 19.27
N PRO A 112 -11.07 18.55 19.77
CA PRO A 112 -10.86 18.40 21.20
C PRO A 112 -10.12 19.62 21.76
N PRO A 113 -10.39 20.00 23.02
CA PRO A 113 -9.64 21.05 23.67
C PRO A 113 -8.14 20.81 23.54
N ALA A 114 -7.36 21.87 23.25
CA ALA A 114 -5.93 21.74 22.96
C ALA A 114 -5.16 20.98 24.05
N TRP A 115 -5.53 21.19 25.33
CA TRP A 115 -4.94 20.48 26.46
C TRP A 115 -5.18 18.96 26.40
N LEU A 116 -6.38 18.52 25.98
CA LEU A 116 -6.74 17.11 25.86
C LEU A 116 -5.96 16.46 24.72
N GLY A 117 -5.79 17.16 23.61
CA GLY A 117 -4.96 16.73 22.47
C GLY A 117 -3.50 16.54 22.88
N VAL A 118 -2.90 17.54 23.54
CA VAL A 118 -1.51 17.47 24.01
C VAL A 118 -1.32 16.33 25.02
N VAL A 119 -2.24 16.17 25.98
CA VAL A 119 -2.20 15.07 26.96
C VAL A 119 -2.30 13.72 26.27
N SER A 120 -3.12 13.58 25.23
CA SER A 120 -3.27 12.34 24.47
C SER A 120 -1.99 11.97 23.72
N ILE A 121 -1.36 12.93 23.04
CA ILE A 121 -0.08 12.72 22.33
C ILE A 121 1.02 12.37 23.32
N ALA A 122 1.10 13.08 24.45
CA ALA A 122 2.06 12.78 25.50
C ALA A 122 1.85 11.37 26.08
N ALA A 123 0.60 10.96 26.32
CA ALA A 123 0.26 9.64 26.80
C ALA A 123 0.70 8.54 25.82
N LEU A 124 0.50 8.72 24.51
CA LEU A 124 0.99 7.80 23.49
C LEU A 124 2.53 7.73 23.44
N GLY A 125 3.20 8.87 23.56
CA GLY A 125 4.67 8.93 23.62
C GLY A 125 5.22 8.18 24.85
N VAL A 126 4.64 8.42 26.02
CA VAL A 126 4.98 7.71 27.27
C VAL A 126 4.71 6.21 27.14
N TRP A 127 3.55 5.84 26.57
CA TRP A 127 3.21 4.45 26.31
C TRP A 127 4.22 3.78 25.38
N ALA A 128 4.65 4.43 24.30
CA ALA A 128 5.61 3.88 23.36
C ALA A 128 6.95 3.57 24.04
N VAL A 129 7.45 4.49 24.89
CA VAL A 129 8.68 4.26 25.67
C VAL A 129 8.52 3.10 26.64
N ILE A 130 7.41 3.05 27.38
CA ILE A 130 7.12 1.97 28.33
C ILE A 130 7.01 0.62 27.61
N ALA A 131 6.34 0.57 26.46
CA ALA A 131 6.20 -0.64 25.65
C ALA A 131 7.57 -1.14 25.18
N VAL A 132 8.45 -0.23 24.74
CA VAL A 132 9.82 -0.60 24.35
C VAL A 132 10.59 -1.26 25.48
N MET A 133 10.48 -0.71 26.70
CA MET A 133 11.16 -1.25 27.88
C MET A 133 10.55 -2.57 28.36
N GLN A 134 9.22 -2.65 28.45
CA GLN A 134 8.51 -3.82 29.01
C GLN A 134 8.61 -5.07 28.13
N LEU A 135 8.61 -4.88 26.81
CA LEU A 135 8.64 -5.95 25.80
C LEU A 135 10.01 -6.13 25.16
N ARG A 136 11.04 -5.37 25.59
CA ARG A 136 12.41 -5.41 25.02
C ARG A 136 12.45 -5.19 23.51
N LEU A 137 11.61 -4.29 23.00
CA LEU A 137 11.50 -3.99 21.56
C LEU A 137 12.68 -3.19 20.99
N PHE A 138 13.63 -2.75 21.82
CA PHE A 138 14.72 -1.86 21.39
C PHE A 138 15.50 -2.39 20.17
N GLY A 139 15.79 -3.70 20.14
CA GLY A 139 16.47 -4.33 19.01
C GLY A 139 15.65 -4.23 17.71
N VAL A 140 14.37 -4.63 17.79
CA VAL A 140 13.44 -4.62 16.65
C VAL A 140 13.21 -3.20 16.14
N VAL A 141 13.01 -2.23 17.02
CA VAL A 141 12.81 -0.82 16.64
C VAL A 141 14.08 -0.26 15.98
N LYS A 142 15.25 -0.49 16.57
CA LYS A 142 16.53 -0.03 16.00
C LYS A 142 16.77 -0.61 14.61
N GLU A 143 16.54 -1.91 14.44
CA GLU A 143 16.68 -2.59 13.16
C GLU A 143 15.67 -2.07 12.14
N SER A 144 14.40 -1.91 12.53
CA SER A 144 13.35 -1.37 11.66
C SER A 144 13.66 0.05 11.20
N VAL A 145 14.14 0.92 12.09
CA VAL A 145 14.54 2.30 11.75
C VAL A 145 15.74 2.29 10.81
N TYR A 146 16.74 1.44 11.05
CA TYR A 146 17.92 1.35 10.18
C TYR A 146 17.56 0.85 8.78
N LEU A 147 16.76 -0.22 8.68
CA LEU A 147 16.30 -0.75 7.39
C LEU A 147 15.48 0.29 6.62
N THR A 148 14.56 0.97 7.30
CA THR A 148 13.75 2.05 6.71
C THR A 148 14.61 3.20 6.22
N ALA A 149 15.56 3.67 7.04
CA ALA A 149 16.47 4.75 6.65
C ALA A 149 17.35 4.36 5.47
N LYS A 150 17.83 3.11 5.42
CA LYS A 150 18.65 2.59 4.32
C LYS A 150 17.87 2.53 3.01
N THR A 151 16.64 2.02 3.01
CA THR A 151 15.79 1.98 1.81
C THR A 151 15.42 3.38 1.35
N SER A 152 15.05 4.27 2.26
CA SER A 152 14.73 5.66 1.93
C SER A 152 15.94 6.41 1.38
N ALA A 153 17.15 6.19 1.94
CA ALA A 153 18.37 6.81 1.43
C ALA A 153 18.71 6.36 0.01
N MET A 154 18.50 5.07 -0.31
CA MET A 154 18.65 4.54 -1.67
C MET A 154 17.70 5.25 -2.64
N VAL A 155 16.42 5.35 -2.30
CA VAL A 155 15.40 6.06 -3.12
C VAL A 155 15.73 7.54 -3.27
N CYS A 156 16.10 8.23 -2.18
CA CYS A 156 16.50 9.63 -2.23
C CYS A 156 17.72 9.86 -3.14
N TRP A 157 18.68 8.94 -3.14
CA TRP A 157 19.84 9.04 -4.02
C TRP A 157 19.47 8.82 -5.49
N LEU A 158 18.56 7.88 -5.76
CA LEU A 158 18.03 7.66 -7.10
C LEU A 158 17.28 8.89 -7.61
N PHE A 159 16.54 9.62 -6.76
CA PHE A 159 15.90 10.89 -7.13
C PHE A 159 16.90 11.94 -7.62
N VAL A 160 18.07 12.03 -7.01
CA VAL A 160 19.11 12.98 -7.45
C VAL A 160 19.59 12.61 -8.85
N GLY A 161 19.91 11.33 -9.09
CA GLY A 161 20.39 10.87 -10.39
C GLY A 161 19.34 11.00 -11.50
N SER A 162 18.10 10.60 -11.22
CA SER A 162 17.00 10.67 -12.19
C SER A 162 16.61 12.10 -12.52
N SER A 163 16.61 13.01 -11.53
CA SER A 163 16.34 14.44 -11.76
C SER A 163 17.39 15.09 -12.66
N ILE A 164 18.68 14.76 -12.45
CA ILE A 164 19.77 15.27 -13.30
C ILE A 164 19.62 14.75 -14.73
N PHE A 165 19.37 13.44 -14.89
CA PHE A 165 19.14 12.84 -16.21
C PHE A 165 17.93 13.46 -16.91
N SER A 166 16.78 13.56 -16.23
CA SER A 166 15.54 14.10 -16.78
C SER A 166 15.72 15.56 -17.19
N ALA A 167 16.41 16.38 -16.39
CA ALA A 167 16.71 17.76 -16.72
C ALA A 167 17.63 17.88 -17.93
N ALA A 168 18.72 17.09 -17.98
CA ALA A 168 19.64 17.09 -19.12
C ALA A 168 18.95 16.59 -20.40
N PHE A 169 18.15 15.54 -20.32
CA PHE A 169 17.40 14.99 -21.45
C PHE A 169 16.39 16.00 -22.01
N ALA A 170 15.65 16.70 -21.13
CA ALA A 170 14.72 17.75 -21.53
C ALA A 170 15.46 18.94 -22.17
N LEU A 171 16.58 19.39 -21.59
CA LEU A 171 17.37 20.51 -22.13
C LEU A 171 18.00 20.23 -23.50
N LEU A 172 18.32 18.97 -23.79
CA LEU A 172 18.86 18.54 -25.08
C LEU A 172 17.78 18.30 -26.14
N GLY A 173 16.49 18.52 -25.83
CA GLY A 173 15.38 18.27 -26.75
C GLY A 173 15.03 16.79 -26.90
N GLY A 174 15.46 15.92 -25.98
CA GLY A 174 15.18 14.49 -26.04
C GLY A 174 13.69 14.16 -26.02
N GLN A 175 12.88 14.98 -25.35
CA GLN A 175 11.44 14.83 -25.29
C GLN A 175 10.78 15.03 -26.67
N GLU A 176 11.16 16.07 -27.40
CA GLU A 176 10.67 16.35 -28.76
C GLU A 176 11.04 15.22 -29.74
N LEU A 177 12.25 14.66 -29.60
CA LEU A 177 12.71 13.54 -30.42
C LEU A 177 11.81 12.30 -30.25
N VAL A 178 11.50 11.94 -28.99
CA VAL A 178 10.64 10.79 -28.71
C VAL A 178 9.21 11.06 -29.18
N GLU A 179 8.72 12.28 -28.98
CA GLU A 179 7.40 12.68 -29.45
C GLU A 179 7.27 12.53 -30.96
N GLN A 180 8.19 13.12 -31.74
CA GLN A 180 8.19 12.99 -33.20
C GLN A 180 8.30 11.54 -33.66
N TRP A 181 9.09 10.71 -32.97
CA TRP A 181 9.21 9.30 -33.28
C TRP A 181 7.89 8.55 -33.04
N VAL A 182 7.21 8.78 -31.92
CA VAL A 182 5.92 8.14 -31.62
C VAL A 182 4.82 8.61 -32.58
N LEU A 183 4.79 9.91 -32.88
CA LEU A 183 3.82 10.47 -33.83
C LEU A 183 4.06 9.94 -35.25
N GLY A 184 5.32 9.69 -35.64
CA GLY A 184 5.67 9.08 -36.92
C GLY A 184 5.25 7.62 -37.09
N LEU A 185 4.79 6.96 -36.02
CA LEU A 185 4.26 5.60 -36.08
C LEU A 185 2.76 5.54 -36.47
N ASP A 186 2.08 6.69 -36.60
CA ASP A 186 0.65 6.81 -36.94
C ASP A 186 -0.24 5.86 -36.12
N LEU A 187 0.00 5.81 -34.81
CA LEU A 187 -0.71 4.90 -33.91
C LEU A 187 -2.16 5.35 -33.69
N THR A 188 -3.05 4.38 -33.50
CA THR A 188 -4.36 4.66 -32.91
C THR A 188 -4.23 4.90 -31.40
N PRO A 189 -5.18 5.60 -30.74
CA PRO A 189 -5.18 5.79 -29.28
C PRO A 189 -5.08 4.47 -28.50
N ILE A 190 -5.74 3.42 -28.99
CA ILE A 190 -5.70 2.08 -28.38
C ILE A 190 -4.29 1.47 -28.48
N GLN A 191 -3.67 1.56 -29.66
CA GLN A 191 -2.31 1.05 -29.87
C GLN A 191 -1.30 1.83 -29.01
N PHE A 192 -1.41 3.15 -28.94
CA PHE A 192 -0.57 3.97 -28.06
C PHE A 192 -0.74 3.58 -26.58
N MET A 193 -1.99 3.41 -26.12
CA MET A 193 -2.27 2.95 -24.76
C MET A 193 -1.65 1.59 -24.46
N LEU A 194 -1.83 0.60 -25.33
CA LEU A 194 -1.26 -0.73 -25.12
C LEU A 194 0.27 -0.70 -25.18
N LEU A 195 0.85 0.04 -26.14
CA LEU A 195 2.30 0.18 -26.29
C LEU A 195 2.92 0.80 -25.04
N SER A 196 2.37 1.93 -24.57
CA SER A 196 2.86 2.60 -23.37
C SER A 196 2.76 1.71 -22.13
N GLN A 197 1.66 0.96 -21.96
CA GLN A 197 1.56 0.00 -20.86
C GLN A 197 2.60 -1.13 -20.97
N VAL A 198 2.83 -1.69 -22.15
CA VAL A 198 3.85 -2.74 -22.33
C VAL A 198 5.26 -2.20 -22.06
N VAL A 199 5.58 -1.01 -22.56
CA VAL A 199 6.88 -0.37 -22.29
C VAL A 199 7.08 -0.14 -20.81
N ILE A 200 6.09 0.44 -20.11
CA ILE A 200 6.15 0.68 -18.66
C ILE A 200 6.27 -0.63 -17.88
N PHE A 201 5.55 -1.68 -18.29
CA PHE A 201 5.64 -2.99 -17.65
C PHE A 201 7.05 -3.58 -17.75
N LEU A 202 7.64 -3.53 -18.94
CA LEU A 202 9.00 -4.04 -19.18
C LEU A 202 10.06 -3.22 -18.46
N LEU A 203 9.90 -1.89 -18.39
CA LEU A 203 10.79 -1.00 -17.63
C LEU A 203 10.67 -1.21 -16.12
N GLY A 204 9.51 -1.65 -15.64
CA GLY A 204 9.28 -2.05 -14.25
C GLY A 204 10.13 -3.24 -13.81
N TRP A 205 10.80 -3.95 -14.73
CA TRP A 205 11.76 -4.98 -14.35
C TRP A 205 13.10 -4.42 -13.84
N PRO A 206 13.85 -3.62 -14.62
CA PRO A 206 15.12 -3.08 -14.16
C PRO A 206 15.02 -1.83 -13.29
N LEU A 207 13.94 -1.03 -13.39
CA LEU A 207 13.80 0.27 -12.74
C LEU A 207 12.78 0.23 -11.60
N GLU A 208 12.95 1.11 -10.61
CA GLU A 208 11.97 1.28 -9.55
C GLU A 208 10.81 2.20 -10.03
N TRP A 209 9.64 2.13 -9.39
CA TRP A 209 8.43 2.78 -9.88
C TRP A 209 8.56 4.31 -9.84
N THR A 210 9.32 4.83 -8.88
CA THR A 210 9.60 6.27 -8.73
C THR A 210 10.42 6.81 -9.90
N GLU A 211 11.42 6.09 -10.41
CA GLU A 211 12.22 6.52 -11.57
C GLU A 211 11.41 6.43 -12.85
N ILE A 212 10.53 5.43 -12.97
CA ILE A 212 9.62 5.34 -14.10
C ILE A 212 8.72 6.57 -14.15
N ILE A 213 8.17 6.97 -13.01
CA ILE A 213 7.34 8.17 -12.92
C ILE A 213 8.15 9.43 -13.24
N ILE A 214 9.37 9.58 -12.71
CA ILE A 214 10.13 10.82 -12.91
C ILE A 214 10.69 10.96 -14.33
N ILE A 215 11.12 9.86 -14.94
CA ILE A 215 11.80 9.90 -16.23
C ILE A 215 10.81 9.74 -17.38
N PHE A 216 9.90 8.76 -17.29
CA PHE A 216 9.07 8.36 -18.42
C PHE A 216 7.70 9.04 -18.45
N MET A 217 7.09 9.36 -17.30
CA MET A 217 5.79 10.05 -17.32
C MET A 217 5.83 11.43 -18.00
N PRO A 218 6.86 12.28 -17.79
CA PRO A 218 6.97 13.54 -18.52
C PRO A 218 7.06 13.37 -20.04
N ILE A 219 7.54 12.21 -20.52
CA ILE A 219 7.61 11.87 -21.95
C ILE A 219 6.23 11.46 -22.48
N PHE A 220 5.46 10.69 -21.72
CA PHE A 220 4.14 10.22 -22.16
C PHE A 220 3.03 11.27 -22.01
N ILE A 221 3.07 12.11 -20.97
CA ILE A 221 1.99 13.08 -20.68
C ILE A 221 1.67 14.00 -21.86
N PRO A 222 2.64 14.64 -22.55
CA PRO A 222 2.35 15.50 -23.70
C PRO A 222 1.70 14.75 -24.86
N LEU A 223 2.00 13.46 -25.02
CA LEU A 223 1.43 12.63 -26.07
C LEU A 223 -0.05 12.32 -25.82
N LEU A 224 -0.51 12.33 -24.57
CA LEU A 224 -1.88 12.01 -24.21
C LEU A 224 -2.88 12.97 -24.88
N ASP A 225 -2.53 14.26 -24.95
CA ASP A 225 -3.38 15.27 -25.59
C ASP A 225 -3.55 15.00 -27.09
N HIS A 226 -2.48 14.56 -27.78
CA HIS A 226 -2.55 14.17 -29.19
C HIS A 226 -3.50 12.99 -29.43
N PHE A 227 -3.46 12.00 -28.53
CA PHE A 227 -4.31 10.81 -28.62
C PHE A 227 -5.69 10.98 -27.96
N ASN A 228 -6.01 12.16 -27.43
CA ASN A 228 -7.25 12.47 -26.68
C ASN A 228 -7.49 11.53 -25.48
N ILE A 229 -6.43 11.25 -24.71
CA ILE A 229 -6.46 10.38 -23.54
C ILE A 229 -6.45 11.24 -22.26
N ASP A 230 -7.37 10.97 -21.34
CA ASP A 230 -7.39 11.62 -20.03
C ASP A 230 -6.12 11.24 -19.21
N PRO A 231 -5.30 12.21 -18.78
CA PRO A 231 -4.12 11.97 -17.96
C PRO A 231 -4.39 11.24 -16.65
N LEU A 232 -5.55 11.49 -16.03
CA LEU A 232 -5.95 10.79 -14.80
C LEU A 232 -6.18 9.31 -15.07
N PHE A 233 -6.89 8.99 -16.16
CA PHE A 233 -7.13 7.62 -16.58
C PHE A 233 -5.83 6.89 -16.94
N PHE A 234 -4.95 7.56 -17.69
CA PHE A 234 -3.63 7.02 -18.00
C PHE A 234 -2.82 6.75 -16.72
N GLY A 235 -2.80 7.70 -15.79
CA GLY A 235 -2.11 7.56 -14.50
C GLY A 235 -2.64 6.41 -13.66
N LEU A 236 -3.96 6.19 -13.64
CA LEU A 236 -4.58 5.04 -12.95
C LEU A 236 -4.13 3.71 -13.56
N LEU A 237 -4.08 3.61 -14.89
CA LEU A 237 -3.59 2.42 -15.57
C LEU A 237 -2.11 2.18 -15.32
N VAL A 238 -1.28 3.22 -15.38
CA VAL A 238 0.15 3.15 -15.04
C VAL A 238 0.35 2.68 -13.59
N ALA A 239 -0.43 3.19 -12.64
CA ALA A 239 -0.35 2.77 -11.24
C ALA A 239 -0.68 1.28 -11.05
N LEU A 240 -1.73 0.76 -11.70
CA LEU A 240 -2.05 -0.68 -11.67
C LEU A 240 -0.99 -1.53 -12.40
N ASN A 241 -0.46 -1.02 -13.50
CA ASN A 241 0.56 -1.71 -14.29
C ASN A 241 1.87 -1.84 -13.51
N LEU A 242 2.32 -0.77 -12.86
CA LEU A 242 3.50 -0.78 -11.99
C LEU A 242 3.34 -1.76 -10.83
N GLN A 243 2.16 -1.82 -10.19
CA GLN A 243 1.89 -2.85 -9.17
C GLN A 243 2.03 -4.27 -9.74
N THR A 244 1.55 -4.49 -10.97
CA THR A 244 1.64 -5.79 -11.65
C THR A 244 3.09 -6.14 -12.00
N ALA A 245 3.86 -5.19 -12.50
CA ALA A 245 5.28 -5.37 -12.81
C ALA A 245 6.10 -5.75 -11.57
N PHE A 246 5.84 -5.08 -10.43
CA PHE A 246 6.52 -5.37 -9.17
C PHE A 246 6.13 -6.71 -8.53
N LEU A 247 4.96 -7.24 -8.87
CA LEU A 247 4.56 -8.61 -8.47
C LEU A 247 5.14 -9.68 -9.40
N SER A 248 5.59 -9.29 -10.61
CA SER A 248 6.08 -10.24 -11.60
C SER A 248 7.50 -10.75 -11.27
N PRO A 249 7.76 -12.06 -11.37
CA PRO A 249 9.12 -12.57 -11.38
C PRO A 249 9.90 -11.98 -12.57
N PRO A 250 11.16 -11.51 -12.40
CA PRO A 250 12.08 -11.74 -11.28
C PRO A 250 12.08 -10.66 -10.18
N VAL A 251 11.18 -9.67 -10.23
CA VAL A 251 11.31 -8.40 -9.47
C VAL A 251 10.50 -8.36 -8.18
N ALA A 252 9.73 -9.41 -7.91
CA ALA A 252 8.98 -9.58 -6.66
C ALA A 252 9.88 -9.68 -5.41
N MET A 253 10.39 -8.54 -4.94
CA MET A 253 11.30 -8.42 -3.79
C MET A 253 10.70 -9.06 -2.53
N SER A 254 9.39 -8.90 -2.32
CA SER A 254 8.66 -9.50 -1.19
C SER A 254 8.72 -11.03 -1.20
N ALA A 255 8.77 -11.68 -2.36
CA ALA A 255 8.94 -13.12 -2.47
C ALA A 255 10.30 -13.58 -1.97
N PHE A 256 11.36 -12.81 -2.24
CA PHE A 256 12.71 -13.08 -1.74
C PHE A 256 12.80 -12.86 -0.22
N TYR A 257 12.16 -11.81 0.32
CA TYR A 257 12.04 -11.61 1.76
C TYR A 257 11.28 -12.76 2.43
N LEU A 258 10.16 -13.20 1.85
CA LEU A 258 9.40 -14.35 2.33
C LEU A 258 10.25 -15.63 2.30
N LYS A 259 11.05 -15.84 1.25
CA LYS A 259 11.96 -16.98 1.19
C LYS A 259 13.00 -16.96 2.32
N GLY A 260 13.41 -15.79 2.79
CA GLY A 260 14.34 -15.63 3.91
C GLY A 260 13.79 -16.08 5.27
N VAL A 261 12.46 -16.01 5.46
CA VAL A 261 11.78 -16.43 6.70
C VAL A 261 11.02 -17.75 6.55
N ALA A 262 10.79 -18.22 5.32
CA ALA A 262 10.07 -19.45 5.05
C ALA A 262 10.90 -20.70 5.39
N PRO A 263 10.26 -21.80 5.84
CA PRO A 263 10.93 -23.07 6.08
C PRO A 263 11.78 -23.53 4.88
N PRO A 264 12.88 -24.29 5.12
CA PRO A 264 13.80 -24.70 4.06
C PRO A 264 13.15 -25.46 2.90
N HIS A 265 12.07 -26.21 3.18
CA HIS A 265 11.34 -27.01 2.19
C HIS A 265 10.48 -26.19 1.21
N VAL A 266 10.18 -24.91 1.51
CA VAL A 266 9.39 -24.05 0.61
C VAL A 266 10.31 -23.44 -0.45
N THR A 267 10.13 -23.78 -1.71
CA THR A 267 10.98 -23.26 -2.81
C THR A 267 10.51 -21.89 -3.28
N LEU A 268 11.42 -21.09 -3.85
CA LEU A 268 11.07 -19.77 -4.41
C LEU A 268 10.01 -19.89 -5.53
N ASN A 269 10.10 -20.95 -6.34
CA ASN A 269 9.10 -21.22 -7.38
C ASN A 269 7.70 -21.47 -6.81
N GLN A 270 7.57 -22.11 -5.65
CA GLN A 270 6.27 -22.27 -4.98
C GLN A 270 5.72 -20.92 -4.51
N ILE A 271 6.57 -20.03 -4.03
CA ILE A 271 6.17 -18.67 -3.65
C ILE A 271 5.67 -17.91 -4.88
N PHE A 272 6.43 -17.93 -5.99
CA PHE A 272 6.01 -17.29 -7.23
C PHE A 272 4.72 -17.87 -7.80
N LEU A 273 4.57 -19.19 -7.83
CA LEU A 273 3.32 -19.84 -8.24
C LEU A 273 2.13 -19.42 -7.35
N GLY A 274 2.36 -19.19 -6.05
CA GLY A 274 1.35 -18.64 -5.15
C GLY A 274 0.97 -17.18 -5.45
N MET A 275 1.86 -16.40 -6.06
CA MET A 275 1.62 -15.01 -6.44
C MET A 275 0.92 -14.87 -7.80
N MET A 276 1.10 -15.83 -8.71
CA MET A 276 0.52 -15.79 -10.07
C MET A 276 -1.00 -15.55 -10.11
N PRO A 277 -1.84 -16.17 -9.25
CA PRO A 277 -3.27 -15.87 -9.22
C PRO A 277 -3.58 -14.39 -8.94
N PHE A 278 -2.80 -13.75 -8.06
CA PHE A 278 -2.98 -12.32 -7.75
C PHE A 278 -2.55 -11.42 -8.90
N MET A 279 -1.51 -11.80 -9.64
CA MET A 279 -1.15 -11.12 -10.88
C MET A 279 -2.26 -11.26 -11.93
N GLY A 280 -2.88 -12.45 -12.04
CA GLY A 280 -4.02 -12.66 -12.93
C GLY A 280 -5.21 -11.76 -12.57
N ILE A 281 -5.50 -11.60 -11.28
CA ILE A 281 -6.53 -10.65 -10.78
C ILE A 281 -6.16 -9.21 -11.14
N GLN A 282 -4.89 -8.81 -11.03
CA GLN A 282 -4.46 -7.46 -11.39
C GLN A 282 -4.59 -7.19 -12.89
N ILE A 283 -4.15 -8.11 -13.74
CA ILE A 283 -4.33 -8.00 -15.20
C ILE A 283 -5.82 -7.91 -15.55
N PHE A 284 -6.66 -8.71 -14.88
CA PHE A 284 -8.10 -8.63 -15.04
C PHE A 284 -8.67 -7.28 -14.57
N ALA A 285 -8.18 -6.74 -13.45
CA ALA A 285 -8.57 -5.42 -12.97
C ALA A 285 -8.14 -4.30 -13.94
N MET A 286 -6.95 -4.40 -14.54
CA MET A 286 -6.50 -3.49 -15.61
C MET A 286 -7.40 -3.56 -16.83
N PHE A 287 -7.77 -4.77 -17.27
CA PHE A 287 -8.72 -4.97 -18.36
C PHE A 287 -10.09 -4.36 -18.04
N LEU A 288 -10.60 -4.59 -16.83
CA LEU A 288 -11.86 -4.00 -16.38
C LEU A 288 -11.80 -2.48 -16.32
N LEU A 289 -10.71 -1.89 -15.80
CA LEU A 289 -10.53 -0.44 -15.79
C LEU A 289 -10.50 0.11 -17.21
N TYR A 290 -9.86 -0.60 -18.14
CA TYR A 290 -9.78 -0.20 -19.54
C TYR A 290 -11.14 -0.25 -20.25
N MET A 291 -11.93 -1.31 -20.02
CA MET A 291 -13.28 -1.46 -20.59
C MET A 291 -14.32 -0.56 -19.91
N PHE A 292 -14.17 -0.30 -18.62
CA PHE A 292 -15.09 0.45 -17.78
C PHE A 292 -14.35 1.53 -16.98
N PRO A 293 -13.93 2.64 -17.61
CA PRO A 293 -13.17 3.71 -16.96
C PRO A 293 -13.87 4.32 -15.74
N ALA A 294 -15.20 4.26 -15.71
CA ALA A 294 -16.02 4.73 -14.59
C ALA A 294 -15.66 4.05 -13.26
N ILE A 295 -15.13 2.82 -13.27
CA ILE A 295 -14.71 2.12 -12.04
C ILE A 295 -13.62 2.91 -11.30
N GLY A 296 -12.61 3.39 -12.03
CA GLY A 296 -11.51 4.16 -11.43
C GLY A 296 -11.85 5.65 -11.25
N LEU A 297 -12.65 6.21 -12.15
CA LEU A 297 -12.93 7.66 -12.17
C LEU A 297 -14.13 8.06 -11.29
N TRP A 298 -14.97 7.13 -10.84
CA TRP A 298 -16.16 7.46 -10.04
C TRP A 298 -15.81 8.09 -8.70
N LEU A 299 -14.93 7.49 -7.91
CA LEU A 299 -14.61 7.99 -6.58
C LEU A 299 -13.94 9.38 -6.61
N PRO A 300 -12.94 9.64 -7.49
CA PRO A 300 -12.40 10.98 -7.66
C PRO A 300 -13.46 12.02 -8.03
N LYS A 301 -14.39 11.72 -8.95
CA LYS A 301 -15.49 12.63 -9.32
C LYS A 301 -16.44 12.95 -8.17
N VAL A 302 -16.72 11.97 -7.31
CA VAL A 302 -17.59 12.18 -6.15
C VAL A 302 -16.91 13.03 -5.07
N LEU A 303 -15.61 12.84 -4.86
CA LEU A 303 -14.87 13.52 -3.79
C LEU A 303 -14.36 14.90 -4.18
N TYR A 304 -13.92 15.07 -5.43
CA TYR A 304 -13.21 16.28 -5.88
C TYR A 304 -13.99 17.13 -6.89
N GLY A 305 -15.12 16.63 -7.41
CA GLY A 305 -15.96 17.34 -8.39
C GLY A 305 -15.49 17.13 -9.82
#